data_AF-A0A4R4XS60-F1
#
_entry.id   AF-A0A4R4XS60-F1
#
_cell.length_a   1.000
_cell.length_b   1.000
_cell.length_c   1.000
_cell.angle_alpha   90.00
_cell.angle_beta   90.00
_cell.angle_gamma   90.00
#
_symmetry.space_group_name_H-M   'P 1'
#
loop_
_entity.id
_entity.type
_entity.pdbx_description
1 polymer ?
#
loop_
_entity_poly.entity_id
_entity_poly.type
_entity_poly.pdbx_seq_one_letter_code
_entity_poly.pdbx_strand_id
1 'polypeptide(L)'
;MPSRCRRGHPHARWPPRRDRRVRCRVRGLPVAQGVHPRESGRTIRISPYEAHLAAGRARQADPVWKADYRATRPKVERKIGHVMRRRHGGRRARVRGQVKVAADFGLLAAAVNLARLAVLGAAYGAGGRAVATG
;
A
#
# COMPACT_ATOMS: atom_id res chain seq x y z
N MET A 1 4.33 45.61 -10.36
CA MET A 1 5.33 44.61 -10.81
C MET A 1 4.82 43.21 -10.53
N PRO A 2 4.57 42.39 -11.55
CA PRO A 2 4.10 41.01 -11.39
C PRO A 2 5.28 40.03 -11.23
N SER A 3 4.92 38.80 -10.85
CA SER A 3 5.72 37.57 -10.87
C SER A 3 6.60 37.26 -9.64
N ARG A 4 6.08 36.36 -8.80
CA ARG A 4 6.86 35.18 -8.42
C ARG A 4 6.02 33.95 -8.71
N CYS A 5 6.35 33.30 -9.81
CA CYS A 5 5.89 31.97 -10.16
C CYS A 5 6.19 31.01 -9.00
N ARG A 6 5.16 30.51 -8.30
CA ARG A 6 5.33 29.32 -7.46
C ARG A 6 5.53 28.15 -8.39
N ARG A 7 6.78 27.69 -8.46
CA ARG A 7 7.21 26.42 -9.05
C ARG A 7 6.19 25.33 -8.69
N GLY A 8 5.58 24.77 -9.72
CA GLY A 8 4.64 23.66 -9.59
C GLY A 8 5.35 22.47 -8.96
N HIS A 9 4.98 22.18 -7.72
CA HIS A 9 5.20 20.84 -7.19
C HIS A 9 4.35 19.88 -8.03
N PRO A 10 4.87 18.73 -8.48
CA PRO A 10 4.04 17.69 -9.05
C PRO A 10 3.26 17.05 -7.91
N HIS A 11 2.22 17.74 -7.42
CA HIS A 11 1.14 17.04 -6.76
C HIS A 11 0.64 16.05 -7.82
N ALA A 12 0.76 14.76 -7.57
CA ALA A 12 0.08 13.75 -8.37
C ALA A 12 -1.36 14.26 -8.54
N ARG A 13 -1.69 14.73 -9.75
CA ARG A 13 -2.96 15.38 -10.03
C ARG A 13 -3.96 14.26 -10.04
N TRP A 14 -4.56 14.00 -8.87
CA TRP A 14 -5.53 12.94 -8.71
C TRP A 14 -6.62 13.14 -9.76
N PRO A 15 -6.92 12.10 -10.57
CA PRO A 15 -7.94 12.24 -11.59
C PRO A 15 -9.26 12.63 -10.92
N PRO A 16 -10.09 13.47 -11.57
CA PRO A 16 -11.39 13.84 -11.03
C PRO A 16 -12.21 12.58 -10.70
N ARG A 17 -12.94 12.60 -9.58
CA ARG A 17 -13.72 11.46 -9.04
C ARG A 17 -14.97 11.11 -9.88
N ARG A 18 -14.80 10.94 -11.20
CA ARG A 18 -15.88 10.57 -12.11
C ARG A 18 -15.72 9.11 -12.50
N ASP A 19 -16.44 8.25 -11.79
CA ASP A 19 -16.48 6.83 -12.08
C ASP A 19 -17.33 6.61 -13.33
N ARG A 20 -16.85 5.79 -14.27
CA ARG A 20 -17.60 5.44 -15.48
C ARG A 20 -18.51 4.26 -15.18
N ARG A 21 -19.77 4.34 -15.59
CA ARG A 21 -20.69 3.19 -15.54
C ARG A 21 -20.62 2.45 -16.87
N VAL A 22 -20.36 1.15 -16.80
CA VAL A 22 -20.40 0.25 -17.96
C VAL A 22 -21.48 -0.79 -17.71
N ARG A 23 -22.34 -1.01 -18.71
CA ARG A 23 -23.31 -2.10 -18.70
C ARG A 23 -22.67 -3.31 -19.38
N CYS A 24 -22.44 -4.37 -18.61
CA CYS A 24 -22.03 -5.66 -19.16
C CYS A 24 -23.29 -6.46 -19.51
N ARG A 25 -23.48 -6.73 -20.80
CA ARG A 25 -24.50 -7.66 -21.30
C ARG A 25 -23.79 -8.98 -21.62
N VAL A 26 -24.26 -10.08 -21.04
CA VAL A 26 -23.82 -11.42 -21.44
C VAL A 26 -24.40 -11.69 -22.83
N ARG A 27 -23.56 -11.99 -23.83
CA ARG A 27 -24.01 -12.41 -25.17
C ARG A 27 -23.85 -13.93 -25.27
N GLY A 28 -24.95 -14.64 -25.54
CA GLY A 28 -24.95 -15.96 -26.18
C GLY A 28 -24.20 -17.12 -25.52
N LEU A 29 -23.80 -17.04 -24.24
CA LEU A 29 -23.18 -18.19 -23.56
C LEU A 29 -24.26 -19.18 -23.10
N PRO A 30 -24.09 -20.50 -23.34
CA PRO A 30 -24.92 -21.51 -22.70
C PRO A 30 -24.78 -21.37 -21.18
N VAL A 31 -25.92 -21.18 -20.52
CA VAL A 31 -25.96 -20.85 -19.10
C VAL A 31 -25.49 -22.07 -18.33
N ALA A 32 -24.34 -21.99 -17.67
CA ALA A 32 -23.88 -23.04 -16.76
C ALA A 32 -24.92 -23.26 -15.64
N GLN A 33 -25.14 -24.51 -15.24
CA GLN A 33 -26.11 -24.85 -14.20
C GLN A 33 -25.79 -24.07 -12.91
N GLY A 34 -26.77 -23.30 -12.41
CA GLY A 34 -26.63 -22.47 -11.21
C GLY A 34 -26.48 -20.95 -11.44
N VAL A 35 -26.41 -20.48 -12.70
CA VAL A 35 -26.42 -19.05 -13.00
C VAL A 35 -27.85 -18.56 -13.24
N HIS A 36 -28.39 -17.74 -12.35
CA HIS A 36 -29.68 -17.08 -12.57
C HIS A 36 -29.51 -15.93 -13.60
N PRO A 37 -30.14 -16.00 -14.78
CA PRO A 37 -30.08 -14.91 -15.75
C PRO A 37 -30.78 -13.67 -15.17
N ARG A 38 -30.06 -12.56 -15.08
CA ARG A 38 -30.67 -11.24 -14.84
C ARG A 38 -30.98 -10.60 -16.18
N GLU A 39 -32.25 -10.34 -16.46
CA GLU A 39 -32.74 -9.68 -17.68
C GLU A 39 -32.06 -8.33 -17.95
N SER A 40 -31.71 -7.59 -16.89
CA SER A 40 -31.16 -6.23 -16.97
C SER A 40 -29.63 -6.14 -17.04
N GLY A 41 -28.91 -7.27 -17.06
CA GLY A 41 -27.44 -7.31 -17.05
C GLY A 41 -26.82 -6.73 -15.76
N ARG A 42 -25.48 -6.71 -15.68
CA ARG A 42 -24.76 -6.15 -14.52
C ARG A 42 -24.22 -4.77 -14.87
N THR A 43 -24.59 -3.75 -14.08
CA THR A 43 -23.95 -2.43 -14.14
C THR A 43 -22.71 -2.44 -13.25
N ILE A 44 -21.54 -2.22 -13.86
CA ILE A 44 -20.26 -2.14 -13.14
C ILE A 44 -19.81 -0.67 -13.12
N ARG A 45 -19.41 -0.21 -11.94
CA ARG A 45 -18.82 1.10 -11.73
C ARG A 45 -17.30 0.96 -11.80
N ILE A 46 -16.70 1.56 -12.82
CA ILE A 46 -15.26 1.55 -13.04
C ILE A 46 -14.65 2.78 -12.37
N SER A 47 -13.76 2.53 -11.42
CA SER A 47 -13.03 3.55 -10.68
C SER A 47 -12.03 4.28 -11.60
N PRO A 48 -11.75 5.57 -11.36
CA PRO A 48 -10.68 6.31 -12.05
C PRO A 48 -9.30 5.64 -11.97
N TYR A 49 -9.09 4.78 -10.97
CA TYR A 49 -7.83 4.05 -10.74
C TYR A 49 -7.78 2.66 -11.39
N GLU A 50 -8.77 2.29 -12.21
CA GLU A 50 -8.84 0.94 -12.78
C GLU A 50 -7.59 0.60 -13.59
N ALA A 51 -6.99 1.58 -14.29
CA ALA A 51 -5.74 1.38 -15.01
C ALA A 51 -4.59 0.97 -14.07
N HIS A 52 -4.50 1.57 -12.88
CA HIS A 52 -3.50 1.19 -11.87
C HIS A 52 -3.77 -0.19 -11.29
N LEU A 53 -5.05 -0.51 -11.05
CA LEU A 53 -5.45 -1.84 -10.56
C LEU A 53 -5.15 -2.92 -11.61
N ALA A 54 -5.43 -2.66 -12.89
CA ALA A 54 -5.14 -3.56 -13.99
C ALA A 54 -3.63 -3.78 -14.16
N ALA A 55 -2.81 -2.72 -14.13
CA ALA A 55 -1.35 -2.83 -14.16
C ALA A 55 -0.81 -3.63 -12.97
N GLY A 56 -1.39 -3.42 -11.78
CA GLY A 56 -1.10 -4.23 -10.59
C GLY A 56 -1.42 -5.70 -10.82
N ARG A 57 -2.63 -6.04 -11.29
CA ARG A 57 -3.03 -7.43 -11.57
C ARG A 57 -2.16 -8.09 -12.63
N ALA A 58 -1.76 -7.37 -13.68
CA ALA A 58 -0.85 -7.88 -14.71
C ALA A 58 0.51 -8.27 -14.12
N ARG A 59 1.08 -7.40 -13.28
CA ARG A 59 2.33 -7.72 -12.56
C ARG A 59 2.17 -8.89 -11.59
N GLN A 60 1.02 -8.97 -10.92
CA GLN A 60 0.70 -10.05 -9.99
C GLN A 60 0.46 -11.40 -10.68
N ALA A 61 0.30 -11.44 -12.01
CA ALA A 61 0.10 -12.68 -12.74
C ALA A 61 1.38 -13.56 -12.75
N ASP A 62 2.55 -12.91 -12.72
CA ASP A 62 3.86 -13.54 -12.69
C ASP A 62 4.00 -14.51 -11.48
N PRO A 63 4.31 -15.80 -11.71
CA PRO A 63 4.56 -16.78 -10.66
C PRO A 63 5.67 -16.38 -9.68
N VAL A 64 6.75 -15.75 -10.17
CA VAL A 64 7.87 -15.31 -9.33
C VAL A 64 7.40 -14.21 -8.39
N TRP A 65 6.67 -13.22 -8.92
CA TRP A 65 6.05 -12.17 -8.13
C TRP A 65 5.18 -12.73 -7.00
N LYS A 66 4.35 -13.75 -7.29
CA LYS A 66 3.47 -14.38 -6.28
C LYS A 66 4.26 -15.08 -5.19
N ALA A 67 5.32 -15.79 -5.55
CA ALA A 67 6.18 -16.49 -4.60
C ALA A 67 6.85 -15.49 -3.65
N ASP A 68 7.47 -14.44 -4.19
CA ASP A 68 8.13 -13.39 -3.42
C ASP A 68 7.15 -12.65 -2.51
N TYR A 69 5.96 -12.32 -3.03
CA TYR A 69 4.91 -11.67 -2.26
C TYR A 69 4.45 -12.54 -1.09
N ARG A 70 4.21 -13.84 -1.31
CA ARG A 70 3.81 -14.78 -0.23
C ARG A 70 4.90 -14.93 0.82
N ALA A 71 6.17 -15.01 0.42
CA ALA A 71 7.30 -15.13 1.34
C ALA A 71 7.51 -13.86 2.19
N THR A 72 7.26 -12.69 1.60
CA THR A 72 7.59 -11.39 2.22
C THR A 72 6.44 -10.77 2.99
N ARG A 73 5.19 -10.96 2.54
CA ARG A 73 3.99 -10.33 3.10
C ARG A 73 3.84 -10.50 4.62
N PRO A 74 3.98 -11.71 5.22
CA PRO A 74 3.83 -11.87 6.66
C PRO A 74 4.81 -11.02 7.48
N LYS A 75 6.03 -10.81 6.95
CA LYS A 75 7.06 -9.99 7.62
C LYS A 75 6.66 -8.52 7.61
N VAL A 76 6.15 -8.02 6.47
CA VAL A 76 5.71 -6.64 6.30
C VAL A 76 4.47 -6.35 7.17
N GLU A 77 3.45 -7.20 7.11
CA GLU A 77 2.22 -7.03 7.89
C GLU A 77 2.50 -7.02 9.40
N ARG A 78 3.43 -7.87 9.86
CA ARG A 78 3.88 -7.86 11.26
C ARG A 78 4.53 -6.53 11.65
N LYS A 79 5.40 -5.97 10.80
CA LYS A 79 6.06 -4.67 11.07
C LYS A 79 5.06 -3.52 11.06
N ILE A 80 4.09 -3.53 10.15
CA ILE A 80 2.96 -2.60 10.19
C ILE A 80 2.23 -2.75 11.54
N GLY A 81 1.91 -3.97 11.98
CA GLY A 81 1.31 -4.22 13.29
C GLY A 81 2.08 -3.60 14.47
N HIS A 82 3.41 -3.73 14.48
CA HIS A 82 4.24 -3.13 15.55
C HIS A 82 4.16 -1.61 15.60
N VAL A 83 4.19 -0.96 14.43
CA VAL A 83 4.08 0.50 14.34
C VAL A 83 2.67 0.91 14.80
N MET A 84 1.63 0.22 14.34
CA MET A 84 0.22 0.55 14.60
C MET A 84 -0.27 0.19 16.01
N ARG A 85 0.48 -0.59 16.79
CA ARG A 85 0.08 -1.10 18.13
C ARG A 85 -0.27 0.00 19.13
N ARG A 86 0.41 1.15 19.07
CA ARG A 86 0.20 2.27 20.02
C ARG A 86 -0.79 3.28 19.43
N ARG A 87 -1.50 4.04 20.29
CA ARG A 87 -2.59 4.98 19.94
C ARG A 87 -2.29 5.95 18.78
N HIS A 88 -1.03 6.30 18.56
CA HIS A 88 -0.59 7.18 17.47
C HIS A 88 0.43 6.49 16.55
N GLY A 89 0.24 5.19 16.35
CA GLY A 89 1.16 4.27 15.71
C GLY A 89 1.31 4.42 14.20
N GLY A 90 1.23 5.64 13.66
CA GLY A 90 1.33 5.90 12.22
C GLY A 90 -0.01 5.96 11.46
N ARG A 91 -1.15 5.57 12.07
CA ARG A 91 -2.48 5.79 11.44
C ARG A 91 -2.95 7.24 11.51
N ARG A 92 -2.52 7.97 12.53
CA ARG A 92 -2.94 9.35 12.80
C ARG A 92 -1.72 10.19 13.13
N ALA A 93 -1.54 11.27 12.38
CA ALA A 93 -0.51 12.26 12.64
C ALA A 93 -0.86 13.07 13.90
N ARG A 94 0.12 13.29 14.78
CA ARG A 94 -0.01 14.18 15.94
C ARG A 94 0.19 15.65 15.58
N VAL A 95 0.97 15.89 14.53
CA VAL A 95 1.48 17.20 14.12
C VAL A 95 0.98 17.55 12.73
N ARG A 96 0.94 18.85 12.41
CA ARG A 96 0.61 19.34 11.07
C ARG A 96 1.89 19.62 10.27
N GLY A 97 1.87 19.25 8.99
CA GLY A 97 2.98 19.43 8.06
C GLY A 97 3.73 18.13 7.76
N GLN A 98 3.95 17.85 6.48
CA GLN A 98 4.52 16.57 6.01
C GLN A 98 5.89 16.28 6.62
N VAL A 99 6.75 17.30 6.73
CA VAL A 99 8.11 17.15 7.31
C VAL A 99 8.04 16.70 8.76
N LYS A 100 7.17 17.32 9.56
CA LYS A 100 7.01 16.99 10.99
C LYS A 100 6.42 15.59 11.16
N VAL A 101 5.45 15.22 10.32
CA VAL A 101 4.85 13.88 10.34
C VAL A 101 5.86 12.81 9.92
N ALA A 102 6.68 13.08 8.91
CA ALA A 102 7.72 12.16 8.47
C ALA A 102 8.78 11.94 9.56
N ALA A 103 9.18 13.00 10.27
CA ALA A 103 10.11 12.90 11.40
C ALA A 103 9.53 12.06 12.56
N ASP A 104 8.28 12.33 12.97
CA ASP A 104 7.58 11.58 14.03
C ASP A 104 7.46 10.09 13.66
N PHE A 105 7.07 9.80 12.41
CA PHE A 105 6.98 8.43 11.92
C PHE A 105 8.35 7.75 11.83
N GLY A 106 9.39 8.47 11.40
CA GLY A 106 10.75 7.98 11.36
C GLY A 106 11.28 7.58 12.74
N LEU A 107 11.01 8.40 13.76
CA LEU A 107 11.36 8.10 15.15
C LEU A 107 10.64 6.85 15.67
N LEU A 108 9.35 6.72 15.36
CA LEU A 108 8.58 5.53 15.72
C LEU A 108 9.13 4.26 15.06
N ALA A 109 9.47 4.33 13.77
CA ALA A 109 10.07 3.22 13.03
C ALA A 109 11.44 2.83 13.61
N ALA A 110 12.27 3.82 13.95
CA ALA A 110 13.55 3.61 14.60
C ALA A 110 13.39 2.89 15.95
N ALA A 111 12.44 3.33 16.79
CA ALA A 111 12.18 2.68 18.08
C ALA A 111 11.76 1.21 17.92
N VAL A 112 10.90 0.89 16.95
CA VAL A 112 10.49 -0.51 16.66
C VAL A 112 11.68 -1.35 16.17
N ASN A 113 12.55 -0.76 15.35
CA ASN A 113 13.74 -1.46 14.84
C ASN A 113 14.77 -1.70 15.96
N LEU A 114 15.01 -0.71 16.82
CA LEU A 114 15.89 -0.84 17.98
C LEU A 114 15.38 -1.92 18.96
N ALA A 115 14.08 -1.93 19.27
CA ALA A 115 13.48 -2.98 20.08
C ALA A 115 13.66 -4.37 19.46
N ARG A 116 13.58 -4.49 18.13
CA ARG A 116 13.84 -5.76 17.44
C ARG A 116 15.31 -6.15 17.50
N LEU A 117 16.23 -5.22 17.31
CA LEU A 117 17.66 -5.45 17.41
C LEU A 117 18.05 -5.91 18.82
N ALA A 118 17.46 -5.33 19.86
CA ALA A 118 17.65 -5.78 21.24
C ALA A 118 17.21 -7.24 21.44
N VAL A 119 16.04 -7.64 20.91
CA VAL A 119 15.57 -9.04 20.94
C VAL A 119 16.49 -9.98 20.15
N LEU A 120 17.13 -9.49 19.08
CA LEU A 120 18.10 -10.25 18.29
C LEU A 120 19.52 -10.22 18.87
N GLY A 121 19.71 -9.67 20.08
CA GLY A 121 21.02 -9.61 20.72
C GLY A 121 22.04 -8.75 19.96
N ALA A 122 21.59 -7.63 19.37
CA ALA A 122 22.50 -6.74 18.66
C ALA A 122 23.57 -6.16 19.60
N ALA A 123 24.83 -6.33 19.23
CA ALA A 123 25.99 -5.83 19.96
C ALA A 123 26.83 -4.90 19.05
N TYR A 124 27.56 -4.00 19.69
CA TYR A 124 28.52 -3.12 19.02
C TYR A 124 29.87 -3.21 19.73
N GLY A 125 30.95 -3.40 18.96
CA GLY A 125 32.32 -3.46 19.47
C GLY A 125 33.30 -2.87 18.47
N ALA A 126 34.59 -2.90 18.81
CA ALA A 126 35.66 -2.31 18.00
C ALA A 126 35.72 -2.83 16.56
N GLY A 127 35.22 -4.04 16.30
CA GLY A 127 35.17 -4.65 14.96
C GLY A 127 33.86 -4.43 14.18
N GLY A 128 32.90 -3.66 14.70
CA GLY A 128 31.64 -3.36 14.02
C GLY A 128 30.37 -3.81 14.76
N ARG A 129 29.28 -4.01 14.00
CA ARG A 129 27.95 -4.37 14.52
C ARG A 129 27.70 -5.85 14.30
N ALA A 130 27.25 -6.55 15.34
CA ALA A 130 26.86 -7.95 15.28
C ALA A 130 25.42 -8.13 15.77
N VAL A 131 24.76 -9.20 15.33
CA VAL A 131 23.47 -9.69 15.85
C VAL A 131 23.63 -11.17 16.15
N ALA A 132 23.02 -11.65 17.23
CA ALA A 132 23.11 -13.06 17.60
C ALA A 132 22.44 -13.92 16.53
N THR A 133 23.21 -14.80 15.89
CA THR A 133 22.70 -15.86 15.03
C THR A 133 22.27 -17.01 15.93
N GLY A 134 20.97 -17.05 16.25
CA GLY A 134 20.31 -18.22 16.84
C GLY A 134 19.69 -19.09 15.77
#